data_AF-A0A1I6PHL3-F1
#
_entry.id   AF-A0A1I6PHL3-F1
#
_cell.length_a   1.000
_cell.length_b   1.000
_cell.length_c   1.000
_cell.angle_alpha   90.00
_cell.angle_beta   90.00
_cell.angle_gamma   90.00
#
_symmetry.space_group_name_H-M   'P 1'
#
loop_
_entity.id
_entity.type
_entity.pdbx_description
1 polymer ?
#
loop_
_entity_poly.entity_id
_entity_poly.type
_entity_poly.pdbx_seq_one_letter_code
_entity_poly.pdbx_strand_id
1 'polypeptide(L)' 'MKKIVKKISQAVQVVLLAPIKLPGKALNMLKYVAVGLGVLDAVLSDRTEDPATSTAEGEEDGSEAVD' A
#
# COMPACT_ATOMS: atom_id res chain seq x y z
N MET A 1 14.69 -19.00 7.97
CA MET A 1 13.75 -17.92 7.55
C MET A 1 12.61 -18.38 6.62
N LYS A 2 12.68 -19.55 5.94
CA LYS A 2 11.62 -20.04 5.03
C LYS A 2 10.23 -20.24 5.69
N LYS A 3 10.18 -20.50 7.00
CA LYS A 3 8.93 -20.75 7.75
C LYS A 3 8.06 -19.50 7.91
N ILE A 4 8.66 -18.32 8.05
CA ILE A 4 7.94 -17.05 8.20
C ILE A 4 7.31 -16.67 6.86
N VAL A 5 8.09 -16.68 5.78
CA VAL A 5 7.62 -16.36 4.43
C VAL A 5 6.50 -17.31 4.00
N LYS A 6 6.61 -18.60 4.33
CA LYS A 6 5.55 -19.58 4.03
C LYS A 6 4.25 -19.30 4.79
N LYS A 7 4.32 -18.87 6.05
CA LYS A 7 3.13 -18.49 6.84
C LYS A 7 2.45 -17.23 6.28
N ILE A 8 3.24 -16.23 5.87
CA ILE A 8 2.72 -15.00 5.23
C ILE A 8 2.07 -15.35 3.90
N SER A 9 2.74 -16.14 3.06
CA SER A 9 2.22 -16.60 1.76
C SER A 9 0.88 -17.35 1.91
N GLN A 10 0.77 -18.20 2.92
CA GLN A 10 -0.45 -18.95 3.20
C GLN A 10 -1.58 -18.03 3.71
N ALA A 11 -1.27 -17.05 4.56
CA ALA A 11 -2.25 -16.06 5.01
C ALA A 11 -2.76 -15.20 3.83
N VAL A 12 -1.86 -14.74 2.96
CA VAL A 12 -2.21 -13.98 1.75
C VAL A 12 -3.08 -14.81 0.83
N GLN A 13 -2.74 -16.09 0.60
CA GLN A 13 -3.56 -17.00 -0.20
C GLN A 13 -4.95 -17.21 0.38
N VAL A 14 -5.08 -17.36 1.70
CA VAL A 14 -6.39 -17.50 2.36
C VAL A 14 -7.22 -16.23 2.22
N VAL A 15 -6.59 -15.05 2.32
CA VAL A 15 -7.28 -13.76 2.12
C VAL A 15 -7.74 -13.59 0.67
N LEU A 16 -6.93 -14.01 -0.31
CA LEU A 16 -7.26 -13.94 -1.74
C LEU A 16 -8.30 -14.98 -2.18
N LEU A 17 -8.26 -16.20 -1.62
CA LEU A 17 -9.23 -17.26 -1.91
C LEU A 17 -10.57 -17.04 -1.20
N ALA A 18 -10.60 -16.28 -0.11
CA ALA A 18 -11.84 -16.02 0.61
C ALA A 18 -12.85 -15.35 -0.34
N PRO A 19 -14.15 -15.75 -0.32
CA PRO A 19 -15.17 -15.09 -1.12
C PRO A 19 -15.11 -13.60 -0.82
N ILE A 20 -14.87 -12.79 -1.86
CA ILE A 20 -14.35 -11.42 -1.89
C ILE A 20 -15.30 -10.42 -1.19
N LYS A 21 -15.62 -10.67 0.07
CA LYS A 21 -16.49 -9.88 0.97
C LYS A 21 -15.70 -8.82 1.75
N LEU A 22 -14.39 -8.73 1.49
CA LEU A 22 -13.47 -7.73 2.03
C LEU A 22 -13.15 -6.50 1.15
N PRO A 23 -13.44 -6.39 -0.16
CA PRO A 23 -12.89 -5.31 -0.99
C PRO A 23 -13.42 -3.95 -0.54
N GLY A 24 -14.69 -3.85 -0.13
CA GLY A 24 -15.24 -2.62 0.45
C GLY A 24 -14.68 -2.26 1.84
N LYS A 25 -14.26 -3.25 2.64
CA LYS A 25 -13.66 -3.02 3.98
C LYS A 25 -12.16 -2.77 3.92
N ALA A 26 -11.48 -3.39 2.95
CA ALA A 26 -10.06 -3.23 2.69
C ALA A 26 -9.73 -1.79 2.30
N LEU A 27 -10.59 -1.14 1.52
CA LEU A 27 -10.43 0.27 1.18
C LEU A 27 -10.47 1.19 2.42
N ASN A 28 -11.35 0.88 3.39
CA ASN A 28 -11.40 1.63 4.65
C ASN A 28 -10.19 1.34 5.54
N MET A 29 -9.73 0.08 5.59
CA MET A 29 -8.48 -0.28 6.28
C MET A 29 -7.26 0.43 5.68
N LEU A 30 -7.19 0.54 4.34
CA LEU A 30 -6.10 1.25 3.68
C LEU A 30 -6.05 2.74 4.07
N LYS A 31 -7.21 3.40 4.23
CA LYS A 31 -7.27 4.77 4.75
C LYS A 31 -6.68 4.89 6.15
N TYR A 32 -6.98 3.95 7.05
CA TYR A 32 -6.41 3.96 8.41
C TYR A 32 -4.90 3.69 8.39
N VAL A 33 -4.43 2.83 7.50
CA VAL A 33 -2.99 2.60 7.31
C VAL A 33 -2.31 3.87 6.77
N ALA A 34 -2.90 4.55 5.80
CA ALA A 34 -2.36 5.80 5.25
C ALA A 34 -2.32 6.92 6.30
N VAL A 35 -3.37 7.08 7.11
CA VAL A 35 -3.37 8.04 8.23
C VAL A 35 -2.28 7.68 9.24
N GLY A 36 -2.14 6.41 9.61
CA GLY A 36 -1.10 5.96 10.54
C GLY A 36 0.31 6.17 10.01
N LEU A 37 0.55 5.89 8.72
CA LEU A 37 1.83 6.11 8.05
C LEU A 37 2.13 7.61 7.91
N GLY A 38 1.16 8.45 7.56
CA GLY A 38 1.35 9.89 7.47
C GLY A 38 1.66 10.55 8.83
N VAL A 39 1.06 10.06 9.91
CA VAL A 39 1.41 10.49 11.28
C VAL A 39 2.81 10.02 11.66
N LEU A 40 3.16 8.77 11.34
CA LEU A 40 4.49 8.23 11.64
C LEU A 40 5.57 8.98 10.86
N ASP A 41 5.33 9.26 9.58
CA ASP A 41 6.20 10.07 8.72
C ASP A 41 6.36 11.48 9.31
N ALA A 42 5.28 12.19 9.64
CA ALA A 42 5.34 13.52 10.23
C ALA A 42 6.16 13.56 11.54
N VAL A 43 6.02 12.55 12.41
CA VAL A 43 6.76 12.47 13.68
C VAL A 43 8.24 12.11 13.46
N LEU A 44 8.56 11.31 12.44
CA LEU A 44 9.95 10.99 12.09
C LEU A 44 10.62 12.14 11.33
N SER A 45 9.90 12.84 10.45
CA SER A 45 10.36 14.02 9.71
C SER A 45 10.63 15.21 10.64
N ASP A 46 9.82 15.42 11.69
CA ASP A 46 10.11 16.43 12.73
C ASP A 46 11.42 16.16 13.49
N ARG A 47 11.96 14.93 13.39
CA ARG A 47 13.25 14.53 13.99
C ARG A 47 14.42 14.57 13.01
N THR A 48 14.17 14.79 11.73
CA THR A 48 15.21 14.81 10.68
C THR A 48 14.76 15.80 9.61
N GLU A 49 15.24 17.04 9.73
CA GLU A 49 15.07 18.07 8.72
C GLU A 49 15.76 17.63 7.42
N ASP A 50 15.03 17.07 6.45
CA ASP A 50 15.32 17.16 5.01
C ASP A 50 14.12 16.67 4.16
N PRO A 51 13.58 17.50 3.24
CA PRO A 51 12.44 17.14 2.40
C PRO A 51 12.89 16.42 1.13
N ALA A 52 12.78 15.10 1.09
CA ALA A 52 12.91 14.33 -0.13
C ALA A 52 11.65 13.48 -0.38
N THR A 53 10.73 14.10 -1.12
CA THR A 53 9.93 13.50 -2.20
C THR A 53 9.34 12.10 -1.99
N SER A 54 8.01 12.05 -1.90
CA SER A 54 7.22 10.90 -2.33
C SER A 54 6.09 11.38 -3.23
N THR A 55 6.42 11.63 -4.50
CA THR A 55 5.43 11.56 -5.58
C THR A 55 5.48 10.15 -6.14
N ALA A 56 4.44 9.37 -5.89
CA ALA A 56 4.12 8.18 -6.67
C ALA A 56 2.76 8.42 -7.33
N GLU A 57 2.76 9.35 -8.29
CA GLU A 57 1.71 9.47 -9.28
C GLU A 57 2.09 8.52 -10.42
N GLY A 58 1.42 7.37 -10.45
CA GLY A 58 1.42 6.49 -11.62
C GLY A 58 0.42 7.04 -12.62
N GLU A 59 0.90 7.85 -13.56
CA GLU A 59 0.16 8.24 -14.74
C GLU A 59 0.38 7.16 -15.81
N GLU A 60 -0.53 6.18 -15.86
CA GLU A 60 -0.72 5.33 -17.03
C GLU A 60 -1.68 6.07 -17.98
N ASP A 61 -1.14 6.80 -18.96
CA ASP A 61 -1.91 7.18 -20.15
C ASP A 61 -1.30 6.53 -21.39
N GLY A 62 -2.05 5.59 -21.92
CA GLY A 62 -1.73 4.81 -23.11
C GLY A 62 -2.90 4.84 -24.09
N SER A 63 -2.96 5.89 -24.90
CA SER A 63 -3.44 5.88 -26.29
C SER A 63 -3.06 7.23 -26.89
N GLU A 64 -2.44 7.36 -28.07
CA GLU A 64 -3.03 6.99 -29.35
C GLU A 64 -1.94 7.10 -30.43
N ALA A 65 -1.85 6.09 -31.30
CA ALA A 65 -1.03 6.13 -32.51
C ALA A 65 -1.88 6.63 -33.67
N VAL A 66 -1.54 7.80 -34.22
CA VAL A 66 -1.83 8.34 -35.57
C VAL A 66 -0.79 9.45 -35.77
N ASP A 67 0.06 9.53 -36.80
CA ASP A 67 -0.04 9.30 -38.24
C ASP A 67 1.34 8.86 -38.80
#